data_AF-A0A016RY24-F1
#
_entry.id   AF-A0A016RY24-F1
#
_cell.length_a   1.000
_cell.length_b   1.000
_cell.length_c   1.000
_cell.angle_alpha   90.00
_cell.angle_beta   90.00
_cell.angle_gamma   90.00
#
_symmetry.space_group_name_H-M   'P 1'
#
loop_
_entity.id
_entity.type
_entity.pdbx_description
1 polymer ?
#
loop_
_entity_poly.entity_id
_entity_poly.type
_entity_poly.pdbx_seq_one_letter_code
_entity_poly.pdbx_strand_id
1 'polypeptide(L)'
;MAVKERWRAYFAHLLNEEFPRKTNFLGEPLVEPVQPWTVDEVRKAVKKMKVGKAPGPDGIPTEAWRSLGKLGLQWLTKFFNNITRSTKIPEAWKDSIIVPIFKREGDVMGRATYRGIKLIAHTIEIYERLLDMRLRDMVKIVSD
;
A
#
# COMPACT_ATOMS: atom_id res chain seq x y z
N MET A 1 -29.48 -3.51 7.60
CA MET A 1 -28.40 -3.17 8.56
C MET A 1 -27.57 -4.39 8.99
N ALA A 2 -28.16 -5.57 9.27
CA ALA A 2 -27.44 -6.72 9.81
C ALA A 2 -26.37 -7.38 8.90
N VAL A 3 -26.44 -7.27 7.57
CA VAL A 3 -25.47 -7.92 6.66
C VAL A 3 -24.15 -7.14 6.58
N LYS A 4 -24.21 -5.82 6.38
CA LYS A 4 -23.01 -4.96 6.29
C LYS A 4 -22.18 -5.02 7.58
N GLU A 5 -22.84 -5.04 8.73
CA GLU A 5 -22.16 -5.13 10.03
C GLU A 5 -21.50 -6.50 10.23
N ARG A 6 -22.18 -7.59 9.85
CA ARG A 6 -21.59 -8.95 9.88
C ARG A 6 -20.34 -9.09 9.01
N TRP A 7 -20.29 -8.38 7.88
CA TRP A 7 -19.12 -8.31 7.01
C TRP A 7 -18.01 -7.45 7.61
N ARG A 8 -18.36 -6.28 8.15
CA ARG A 8 -17.43 -5.40 8.85
C ARG A 8 -16.76 -6.14 10.00
N ALA A 9 -17.53 -6.75 10.90
CA ALA A 9 -17.00 -7.48 12.05
C ALA A 9 -16.10 -8.65 11.63
N TYR A 10 -16.50 -9.41 10.60
CA TYR A 10 -15.70 -10.51 10.08
C TYR A 10 -14.32 -10.05 9.57
N PHE A 11 -14.28 -9.04 8.69
CA PHE A 11 -13.01 -8.54 8.16
C PHE A 11 -12.21 -7.73 9.19
N ALA A 12 -12.87 -7.06 10.13
CA ALA A 12 -12.18 -6.38 11.23
C ALA A 12 -11.44 -7.38 12.12
N HIS A 13 -12.04 -8.54 12.41
CA HIS A 13 -11.33 -9.61 13.13
C HIS A 13 -10.20 -10.19 12.27
N LEU A 14 -10.52 -10.65 11.06
CA LEU A 14 -9.57 -11.33 10.17
C LEU A 14 -8.33 -10.50 9.83
N LEU A 15 -8.49 -9.19 9.62
CA LEU A 15 -7.40 -8.32 9.15
C LEU A 15 -6.58 -7.68 10.27
N ASN A 16 -7.02 -7.79 11.53
CA ASN A 16 -6.32 -7.24 12.70
C ASN A 16 -5.84 -8.34 13.66
N GLU A 17 -5.98 -9.61 13.30
CA GLU A 17 -5.40 -10.72 14.03
C GLU A 17 -3.88 -10.73 13.83
N GLU A 18 -3.13 -10.52 14.91
CA GLU A 18 -1.67 -10.55 14.88
C GLU A 18 -1.14 -11.98 15.06
N PHE A 19 -0.36 -12.46 14.10
CA PHE A 19 0.34 -13.74 14.21
C PHE A 19 1.72 -13.56 14.84
N PRO A 20 2.21 -14.53 15.64
CA PRO A 20 3.56 -14.50 16.18
C PRO A 20 4.60 -14.36 15.06
N ARG A 21 5.34 -13.25 15.05
CA ARG A 21 6.44 -13.04 14.10
C ARG A 21 7.72 -13.61 14.70
N LYS A 22 8.37 -14.54 14.00
CA LYS A 22 9.75 -14.94 14.34
C LYS A 22 10.66 -13.75 14.08
N THR A 23 11.18 -13.14 15.14
CA THR A 23 12.16 -12.07 15.05
C THR A 23 13.53 -12.66 14.77
N ASN A 24 13.86 -12.83 13.48
CA ASN A 24 15.23 -13.11 13.05
C ASN A 24 16.00 -11.78 13.04
N PHE A 25 16.49 -11.34 14.21
CA PHE A 25 17.42 -10.21 14.28
C PHE A 25 18.78 -10.67 13.77
N LEU A 26 19.13 -10.28 12.55
CA LEU A 26 20.41 -10.62 11.90
C LEU A 26 21.53 -9.58 12.15
N GLY A 27 21.36 -8.66 13.09
CA GLY A 27 22.41 -7.68 13.46
C GLY A 27 21.86 -6.36 13.98
N GLU A 28 22.77 -5.41 14.24
CA GLU A 28 22.42 -4.04 14.59
C GLU A 28 21.75 -3.32 13.40
N PRO A 29 20.69 -2.52 13.63
CA PRO A 29 20.07 -1.75 12.57
C PRO A 29 21.07 -0.73 12.01
N LEU A 30 21.22 -0.68 10.68
CA LEU A 30 21.91 0.42 10.01
C LEU A 30 21.14 1.73 10.28
N VAL A 31 21.72 2.62 11.08
CA VAL A 31 21.17 3.95 11.44
C VAL A 31 21.61 5.01 10.42
N GLU A 32 21.67 4.65 9.15
CA GLU A 32 21.98 5.62 8.10
C GLU A 32 20.73 6.45 7.77
N PRO A 33 20.87 7.77 7.56
CA PRO A 33 19.76 8.59 7.09
C PRO A 33 19.21 8.06 5.77
N VAL A 34 17.89 7.84 5.69
CA VAL A 34 17.24 7.47 4.44
C VAL A 34 17.45 8.60 3.44
N GLN A 35 18.09 8.26 2.30
CA GLN A 35 18.36 9.25 1.25
C GLN A 35 17.04 9.87 0.75
N PRO A 36 17.02 11.17 0.39
CA PRO A 36 15.84 11.76 -0.22
C PRO A 36 15.46 11.05 -1.53
N TRP A 37 14.17 10.96 -1.82
CA TRP A 37 13.64 10.54 -3.11
C TRP A 37 13.94 11.60 -4.17
N THR A 38 14.40 11.14 -5.32
CA THR A 38 14.57 11.97 -6.52
C THR A 38 13.28 12.03 -7.34
N VAL A 39 13.13 13.08 -8.16
CA VAL A 39 11.99 13.20 -9.09
C VAL A 39 11.96 12.04 -10.08
N ASP A 40 13.13 11.49 -10.44
CA ASP A 40 13.26 10.40 -11.38
C ASP A 40 12.81 9.06 -10.79
N GLU A 41 13.14 8.77 -9.53
CA GLU A 41 12.59 7.61 -8.80
C GLU A 41 11.07 7.69 -8.73
N VAL A 42 10.52 8.84 -8.33
CA VAL A 42 9.07 9.05 -8.25
C VAL A 42 8.42 8.87 -9.62
N ARG A 43 9.01 9.42 -10.68
CA ARG A 43 8.50 9.23 -12.05
C ARG A 43 8.50 7.77 -12.47
N LYS A 44 9.56 7.02 -12.16
CA LYS A 44 9.65 5.58 -12.45
C LYS A 44 8.58 4.81 -11.68
N ALA A 45 8.35 5.12 -10.41
CA ALA A 45 7.32 4.48 -9.58
C ALA A 45 5.91 4.74 -10.14
N VAL A 46 5.58 5.99 -10.46
CA VAL A 46 4.29 6.39 -11.06
C VAL A 46 4.06 5.70 -12.41
N LYS A 47 5.08 5.66 -13.29
CA LYS A 47 4.97 5.02 -14.61
C LYS A 47 4.69 3.52 -14.53
N LYS A 48 5.15 2.84 -13.47
CA LYS A 48 4.93 1.40 -13.25
C LYS A 48 3.52 1.07 -12.73
N MET A 49 2.70 2.08 -12.41
CA MET A 49 1.33 1.82 -11.97
C MET A 49 0.43 1.34 -13.11
N LYS A 50 -0.39 0.33 -12.81
CA LYS A 50 -1.40 -0.20 -13.73
C LYS A 50 -2.61 0.72 -13.78
N VAL A 51 -3.03 1.10 -14.99
CA VAL A 51 -4.28 1.82 -15.27
C VAL A 51 -5.51 0.93 -15.11
N GLY A 52 -6.68 1.54 -14.96
CA GLY A 52 -7.96 0.85 -14.80
C GLY A 52 -8.18 0.23 -13.42
N LYS A 53 -7.37 0.61 -12.42
CA LYS A 53 -7.58 0.20 -11.03
C LYS A 53 -8.73 1.00 -10.40
N ALA A 54 -9.51 0.33 -9.55
CA ALA A 54 -10.50 1.01 -8.72
C ALA A 54 -9.80 1.95 -7.72
N PRO A 55 -10.27 3.21 -7.57
CA PRO A 55 -9.67 4.16 -6.64
C PRO A 55 -9.92 3.77 -5.18
N GLY A 56 -9.08 4.29 -4.30
CA GLY A 56 -9.26 4.19 -2.86
C GLY A 56 -10.35 5.13 -2.32
N PRO A 57 -10.44 5.30 -0.99
CA PRO A 57 -11.39 6.21 -0.36
C PRO A 57 -11.27 7.68 -0.81
N ASP A 58 -10.09 8.08 -1.30
CA ASP A 58 -9.83 9.43 -1.83
C ASP A 58 -10.44 9.68 -3.21
N GLY A 59 -10.91 8.64 -3.90
CA GLY A 59 -11.52 8.74 -5.22
C GLY A 59 -10.53 9.08 -6.34
N ILE A 60 -9.22 9.11 -6.08
CA ILE A 60 -8.22 9.55 -7.07
C ILE A 60 -7.71 8.33 -7.87
N PRO A 61 -7.99 8.26 -9.19
CA PRO A 61 -7.58 7.13 -10.01
C PRO A 61 -6.09 7.18 -10.34
N THR A 62 -5.54 6.05 -10.77
CA THR A 62 -4.11 5.92 -11.13
C THR A 62 -3.72 6.88 -12.26
N GLU A 63 -4.64 7.12 -13.18
CA GLU A 63 -4.52 7.97 -14.35
C GLU A 63 -4.23 9.42 -13.96
N ALA A 64 -4.78 9.90 -12.84
CA ALA A 64 -4.51 11.24 -12.34
C ALA A 64 -3.02 11.39 -11.97
N TRP A 65 -2.46 10.41 -11.27
CA TRP A 65 -1.04 10.37 -10.90
C TRP A 65 -0.12 10.23 -12.13
N ARG A 66 -0.52 9.41 -13.11
CA ARG A 66 0.23 9.22 -14.36
C ARG A 66 0.22 10.44 -15.27
N SER A 67 -0.81 11.27 -15.17
CA SER A 67 -0.98 12.48 -15.97
C SER A 67 -0.30 13.70 -15.36
N LEU A 68 0.40 13.54 -14.22
CA LEU A 68 1.14 14.62 -13.60
C LEU A 68 2.27 15.11 -14.53
N GLY A 69 2.25 16.41 -14.81
CA GLY A 69 3.38 17.10 -15.44
C GLY A 69 4.58 17.24 -14.50
N LYS A 70 5.63 17.91 -14.97
CA LYS A 70 6.87 18.16 -14.21
C LYS A 70 6.61 18.73 -12.81
N LEU A 71 5.73 19.73 -12.71
CA LEU A 71 5.38 20.37 -11.43
C LEU A 71 4.68 19.40 -10.47
N GLY A 72 3.77 18.56 -10.99
CA GLY A 72 3.08 17.55 -10.19
C GLY A 72 4.04 16.49 -9.64
N LEU A 73 5.00 16.04 -10.46
CA LEU A 73 6.05 15.12 -10.00
C LEU A 73 6.95 15.76 -8.94
N GLN A 74 7.34 17.03 -9.11
CA GLN A 74 8.14 17.75 -8.11
C GLN A 74 7.39 17.89 -6.77
N TRP A 75 6.11 18.21 -6.83
CA TRP A 75 5.25 18.27 -5.64
C TRP A 75 5.18 16.90 -4.96
N LEU A 76 4.94 15.83 -5.72
CA LEU A 76 4.82 14.47 -5.20
C LEU A 76 6.15 14.00 -4.57
N THR A 77 7.29 14.34 -5.17
CA THR A 77 8.61 14.10 -4.58
C THR A 77 8.80 14.84 -3.25
N LYS A 78 8.41 16.11 -3.17
CA LYS A 78 8.45 16.88 -1.92
C LYS A 78 7.56 16.25 -0.85
N PHE A 79 6.38 15.79 -1.25
CA PHE A 79 5.43 15.09 -0.37
C PHE A 79 6.03 13.81 0.21
N PHE A 80 6.59 12.92 -0.62
CA PHE A 80 7.23 11.69 -0.12
C PHE A 80 8.47 11.95 0.73
N ASN A 81 9.28 12.95 0.39
CA ASN A 81 10.42 13.34 1.22
C ASN A 81 9.99 13.87 2.59
N ASN A 82 8.85 14.56 2.68
CA ASN A 82 8.30 14.96 3.98
C ASN A 82 7.85 13.75 4.80
N ILE A 83 7.22 12.74 4.19
CA ILE A 83 6.83 11.50 4.85
C ILE A 83 8.08 10.79 5.41
N THR A 84 9.10 10.60 4.58
CA THR A 84 10.35 9.94 4.99
C THR A 84 11.08 10.69 6.11
N ARG A 85 11.19 12.02 6.01
CA ARG A 85 11.85 12.83 7.05
C ARG A 85 11.08 12.86 8.37
N SER A 86 9.75 12.94 8.29
CA SER A 86 8.91 13.05 9.49
C SER A 86 8.56 11.72 10.13
N THR A 87 8.87 10.61 9.45
CA THR A 87 8.46 9.24 9.79
C THR A 87 6.96 9.07 10.03
N LYS A 88 6.15 9.97 9.44
CA LYS A 88 4.69 10.01 9.60
C LYS A 88 4.02 9.86 8.23
N ILE A 89 3.14 8.87 8.14
CA ILE A 89 2.25 8.70 6.99
C ILE A 89 1.02 9.62 7.11
N PRO A 90 0.41 10.04 6.00
CA PRO A 90 -0.87 10.73 6.01
C PRO A 90 -1.96 9.90 6.72
N GLU A 91 -2.82 10.56 7.50
CA GLU A 91 -3.92 9.87 8.19
C GLU A 91 -4.86 9.16 7.20
N ALA A 92 -5.12 9.81 6.05
CA ALA A 92 -5.92 9.24 4.98
C ALA A 92 -5.39 7.91 4.40
N TRP A 93 -4.11 7.59 4.59
CA TRP A 93 -3.53 6.30 4.16
C TRP A 93 -3.91 5.14 5.09
N LYS A 94 -4.41 5.43 6.29
CA LYS A 94 -4.88 4.41 7.24
C LYS A 94 -6.29 3.94 6.92
N ASP A 95 -7.03 4.71 6.12
CA ASP A 95 -8.37 4.36 5.69
C ASP A 95 -8.37 3.47 4.45
N SER A 96 -9.33 2.55 4.39
CA SER A 96 -9.51 1.67 3.22
C SER A 96 -10.95 1.19 3.08
N ILE A 97 -11.32 0.82 1.85
CA ILE A 97 -12.60 0.16 1.57
C ILE A 97 -12.33 -1.32 1.36
N ILE A 98 -13.01 -2.18 2.12
CA ILE A 98 -12.97 -3.63 1.92
C ILE A 98 -14.11 -4.05 0.99
N VAL A 99 -13.75 -4.64 -0.16
CA VAL A 99 -14.68 -5.22 -1.11
C VAL A 99 -14.61 -6.75 -1.01
N PRO A 100 -15.64 -7.43 -0.48
CA PRO A 100 -15.70 -8.89 -0.45
C PRO A 100 -15.89 -9.43 -1.86
N ILE A 101 -15.03 -10.33 -2.31
CA ILE A 101 -15.16 -11.04 -3.60
C ILE A 101 -15.24 -12.53 -3.35
N PHE A 102 -16.29 -13.18 -3.87
CA PHE A 102 -16.46 -14.62 -3.75
C PHE A 102 -15.32 -15.37 -4.45
N LYS A 103 -14.72 -16.36 -3.77
CA LYS A 103 -13.60 -17.17 -4.29
C LYS A 103 -14.01 -18.12 -5.42
N ARG A 104 -15.31 -18.20 -5.74
CA ARG A 104 -15.91 -19.15 -6.71
C ARG A 104 -15.82 -20.61 -6.25
N GLU A 105 -15.78 -20.83 -4.93
CA GLU A 105 -15.72 -22.15 -4.32
C GLU A 105 -16.38 -22.11 -2.93
N GLY A 106 -17.03 -23.22 -2.56
CA GLY A 106 -17.71 -23.38 -1.27
C GLY A 106 -19.09 -22.72 -1.21
N ASP A 107 -19.63 -22.61 0.01
CA ASP A 107 -20.94 -21.99 0.27
C ASP A 107 -20.91 -20.46 0.04
N VAL A 108 -21.80 -19.97 -0.82
CA VAL A 108 -21.98 -18.55 -1.14
C VAL A 108 -22.44 -17.74 0.08
N MET A 109 -23.06 -18.39 1.06
CA MET A 109 -23.48 -17.77 2.32
C MET A 109 -22.35 -17.74 3.37
N GLY A 110 -21.29 -18.52 3.18
CA GLY A 110 -20.14 -18.61 4.08
C GLY A 110 -19.17 -17.44 3.91
N ARG A 111 -18.98 -16.59 4.92
CA ARG A 111 -18.05 -15.43 4.82
C ARG A 111 -16.59 -15.81 4.52
N ALA A 112 -16.14 -16.99 4.96
CA ALA A 112 -14.79 -17.51 4.69
C ALA A 112 -14.53 -17.86 3.21
N THR A 113 -15.59 -18.02 2.41
CA THR A 113 -15.50 -18.28 0.95
C THR A 113 -15.28 -16.99 0.15
N TYR A 114 -15.14 -15.84 0.81
CA TYR A 114 -14.83 -14.57 0.19
C TYR A 114 -13.41 -14.11 0.53
N ARG A 115 -12.77 -13.44 -0.42
CA ARG A 115 -11.53 -12.69 -0.19
C ARG A 115 -11.87 -11.21 -0.03
N GLY A 116 -11.33 -10.57 0.99
CA GLY A 116 -11.44 -9.12 1.15
C GLY A 116 -10.39 -8.44 0.28
N ILE A 117 -10.80 -7.70 -0.75
CA ILE A 117 -9.89 -6.82 -1.49
C ILE A 117 -9.91 -5.46 -0.81
N LYS A 118 -8.73 -4.99 -0.40
CA LYS A 118 -8.55 -3.67 0.21
C LYS A 118 -8.29 -2.64 -0.90
N LEU A 119 -9.17 -1.65 -1.02
CA LEU A 119 -8.96 -0.46 -1.83
C LEU A 119 -8.35 0.63 -0.94
N ILE A 120 -7.16 1.09 -1.31
CA ILE A 120 -6.37 2.10 -0.59
C ILE A 120 -6.04 3.26 -1.53
N ALA A 121 -5.73 4.43 -0.96
CA ALA A 121 -5.27 5.58 -1.73
C ALA A 121 -4.05 5.19 -2.57
N HIS A 122 -4.08 5.42 -3.88
CA HIS A 122 -2.98 4.99 -4.75
C HIS A 122 -1.63 5.66 -4.45
N THR A 123 -1.64 6.77 -3.71
CA THR A 123 -0.43 7.44 -3.24
C THR A 123 0.39 6.59 -2.27
N ILE A 124 -0.24 5.71 -1.47
CA ILE A 124 0.50 4.74 -0.66
C ILE A 124 1.19 3.70 -1.53
N GLU A 125 0.53 3.21 -2.59
CA GLU A 125 1.12 2.23 -3.50
C GLU A 125 2.35 2.81 -4.21
N ILE A 126 2.33 4.10 -4.55
CA ILE A 126 3.50 4.79 -5.14
C ILE A 126 4.66 4.81 -4.13
N TYR A 127 4.38 5.14 -2.87
CA TYR A 127 5.40 5.19 -1.82
C TYR A 127 5.96 3.81 -1.49
N GLU A 128 5.12 2.79 -1.38
CA GLU A 128 5.53 1.39 -1.20
C GLU A 128 6.44 0.93 -2.34
N ARG A 129 6.17 1.33 -3.59
CA ARG A 129 7.05 1.03 -4.73
C ARG A 129 8.41 1.70 -4.62
N LEU A 130 8.48 2.92 -4.09
CA LEU A 130 9.76 3.61 -3.86
C LEU A 130 10.59 2.85 -2.82
N LEU A 131 9.94 2.43 -1.73
CA LEU A 131 10.58 1.61 -0.69
C LEU A 131 11.04 0.27 -1.26
N ASP A 132 10.18 -0.45 -1.97
CA ASP A 132 10.48 -1.75 -2.59
C ASP A 132 11.68 -1.65 -3.56
N MET A 133 11.75 -0.58 -4.36
CA MET A 133 12.88 -0.34 -5.26
C MET A 133 14.22 -0.30 -4.52
N ARG A 134 14.30 0.42 -3.39
CA ARG A 134 15.56 0.51 -2.62
C ARG A 134 15.82 -0.73 -1.77
N LEU A 135 14.77 -1.31 -1.18
CA LEU A 135 14.91 -2.50 -0.35
C LEU A 135 15.44 -3.69 -1.15
N ARG A 136 15.02 -3.84 -2.41
CA ARG A 136 15.53 -4.90 -3.30
C ARG A 136 17.02 -4.76 -3.63
N ASP A 137 17.54 -3.53 -3.64
CA ASP A 137 18.97 -3.30 -3.86
C ASP A 137 19.80 -3.65 -2.61
N MET A 138 19.18 -3.61 -1.41
CA MET A 138 19.84 -3.89 -0.13
C MET A 138 19.70 -5.35 0.33
N VAL A 139 18.66 -6.06 -0.10
CA VAL A 139 18.34 -7.41 0.37
C VAL A 139 18.54 -8.42 -0.74
N LYS A 140 19.43 -9.40 -0.50
CA LYS A 140 19.48 -10.63 -1.31
C LYS A 140 18.31 -11.52 -0.88
N ILE A 141 17.27 -11.58 -1.70
CA ILE A 141 16.20 -12.55 -1.51
C ILE A 141 16.76 -13.90 -1.97
N VAL A 142 17.14 -14.74 -1.01
CA VAL A 142 17.49 -16.13 -1.28
C VAL A 142 16.20 -16.82 -1.74
N SER A 143 16.25 -17.45 -2.91
CA SER A 143 15.16 -18.31 -3.36
C SER A 143 15.33 -19.64 -2.65
N ASP A 144 14.33 -20.02 -1.85
CA ASP A 144 14.22 -21.39 -1.31
C ASP A 144 13.96 -22.40 -2.43
#